data_AF-A0A7J9IGH1-F1
#
_entry.id   AF-A0A7J9IGH1-F1
#
_cell.length_a   1.000
_cell.length_b   1.000
_cell.length_c   1.000
_cell.angle_alpha   90.00
_cell.angle_beta   90.00
_cell.angle_gamma   90.00
#
_symmetry.space_group_name_H-M   'P 1'
#
loop_
_entity.id
_entity.type
_entity.pdbx_description
1 polymer ?
#
loop_
_entity_poly.entity_id
_entity_poly.type
_entity_poly.pdbx_seq_one_letter_code
_entity_poly.pdbx_strand_id
1 'polypeptide(L)'
;MDFSSSMAIKPSSSSCSSLFAISRTQNSSPKPLLFNFHGIPRNHQNSFFKSLKCIQSPPPGSLPSNPTSFSCSAVTLSPTQTSYLPPRKLSTLVAEFQSLLEPLDRVKRLLHYASLLPPLPASSRTDSNRVMGCTARVWLDAQMDSEGNIRFWADSDSEITKGFCACLVSVLDGAGPEEVLQLKTEDLAALNVGLPGGERSRVNTWHNVLISMQKRTRALVAQKERKTPFEPFPSLVITAEGIQPKGTYAEAQARYLSPDKLKVKELVHVLKEKQIGVVAHFYMDPEVQGILTAAQKEWPHIHISDSLVMADSAVKMVKSGCKFITVLGVDFMSENVRAILDQAGFGE
;
A
#
# COMPACT_ATOMS: atom_id res chain seq x y z
N MET A 1 30.12 -59.96 -41.16
CA MET A 1 30.93 -60.24 -39.96
C MET A 1 30.16 -59.70 -38.78
N ASP A 2 29.75 -60.64 -37.95
CA ASP A 2 28.83 -60.53 -36.83
C ASP A 2 29.34 -59.67 -35.66
N PHE A 3 28.40 -59.00 -35.00
CA PHE A 3 28.00 -59.11 -33.57
C PHE A 3 27.40 -57.77 -33.11
N SER A 4 26.07 -57.63 -32.92
CA SER A 4 25.28 -57.98 -31.71
C SER A 4 25.83 -57.33 -30.43
N SER A 5 25.11 -56.60 -29.58
CA SER A 5 23.67 -56.59 -29.20
C SER A 5 23.32 -55.20 -28.62
N SER A 6 22.23 -54.52 -28.96
CA SER A 6 20.83 -54.72 -28.53
C SER A 6 20.58 -54.60 -27.01
N MET A 7 19.89 -53.52 -26.60
CA MET A 7 18.63 -53.65 -25.88
C MET A 7 17.77 -52.37 -25.99
N ALA A 8 16.55 -52.57 -26.51
CA ALA A 8 15.44 -51.62 -26.58
C ALA A 8 14.87 -51.33 -25.17
N ILE A 9 14.09 -50.27 -24.94
CA ILE A 9 12.64 -50.26 -25.18
C ILE A 9 12.14 -48.79 -25.26
N LYS A 10 11.33 -48.55 -26.29
CA LYS A 10 10.49 -47.37 -26.64
C LYS A 10 9.08 -47.54 -25.98
N PRO A 11 8.07 -46.67 -26.22
CA PRO A 11 7.98 -45.22 -26.03
C PRO A 11 6.58 -44.78 -25.50
N SER A 12 6.31 -43.46 -25.50
CA SER A 12 5.00 -42.80 -25.78
C SER A 12 3.88 -42.93 -24.72
N SER A 13 2.94 -42.01 -24.50
CA SER A 13 2.58 -40.66 -25.01
C SER A 13 1.31 -40.19 -24.29
N SER A 14 0.92 -38.92 -24.52
CA SER A 14 -0.43 -38.31 -24.38
C SER A 14 -0.84 -37.87 -22.95
N SER A 15 -1.00 -36.56 -22.68
CA SER A 15 -2.12 -35.64 -23.01
C SER A 15 -3.42 -35.94 -22.26
N CYS A 16 -3.95 -34.97 -21.49
CA CYS A 16 -5.17 -34.19 -21.82
C CYS A 16 -5.96 -33.68 -20.57
N SER A 17 -6.54 -32.48 -20.73
CA SER A 17 -7.85 -32.03 -20.25
C SER A 17 -8.05 -31.37 -18.87
N SER A 18 -8.61 -30.17 -18.98
CA SER A 18 -9.39 -29.38 -18.03
C SER A 18 -10.76 -30.00 -17.70
N LEU A 19 -11.29 -29.75 -16.48
CA LEU A 19 -12.72 -29.80 -16.18
C LEU A 19 -13.12 -28.76 -15.12
N PHE A 20 -14.12 -27.94 -15.48
CA PHE A 20 -14.96 -27.14 -14.58
C PHE A 20 -15.94 -28.05 -13.83
N ALA A 21 -16.25 -27.75 -12.57
CA ALA A 21 -17.48 -28.22 -11.91
C ALA A 21 -18.02 -27.18 -10.92
N ILE A 22 -19.22 -26.70 -11.22
CA ILE A 22 -20.15 -25.97 -10.35
C ILE A 22 -21.00 -27.03 -9.61
N SER A 23 -21.24 -26.90 -8.29
CA SER A 23 -22.53 -27.24 -7.68
C SER A 23 -22.69 -26.86 -6.20
N ARG A 24 -23.73 -26.05 -5.96
CA ARG A 24 -24.81 -26.14 -4.95
C ARG A 24 -24.49 -26.18 -3.45
N THR A 25 -24.74 -25.02 -2.85
CA THR A 25 -25.55 -24.75 -1.64
C THR A 25 -26.20 -25.95 -0.91
N GLN A 26 -25.97 -26.03 0.41
CA GLN A 26 -27.00 -26.40 1.37
C GLN A 26 -27.00 -25.45 2.58
N ASN A 27 -28.22 -25.09 2.95
CA ASN A 27 -28.64 -24.13 3.95
C ASN A 27 -29.20 -24.94 5.14
N SER A 28 -28.76 -24.68 6.37
CA SER A 28 -29.50 -25.10 7.56
C SER A 28 -29.30 -24.08 8.70
N SER A 29 -30.42 -23.50 9.10
CA SER A 29 -30.61 -22.47 10.13
C SER A 29 -30.72 -23.08 11.55
N PRO A 30 -30.74 -22.25 12.61
CA PRO A 30 -30.16 -22.57 13.92
C PRO A 30 -31.19 -23.09 14.95
N LYS A 31 -30.70 -23.60 16.10
CA LYS A 31 -31.49 -23.75 17.33
C LYS A 31 -30.79 -23.11 18.54
N PRO A 32 -31.54 -22.42 19.41
CA PRO A 32 -31.02 -21.65 20.54
C PRO A 32 -30.95 -22.50 21.82
N LEU A 33 -30.05 -22.16 22.74
CA LEU A 33 -30.15 -22.59 24.12
C LEU A 33 -30.16 -21.37 25.04
N LEU A 34 -31.35 -21.13 25.59
CA LEU A 34 -31.60 -20.34 26.79
C LEU A 34 -31.01 -21.09 28.00
N PHE A 35 -30.33 -20.36 28.88
CA PHE A 35 -30.35 -20.62 30.32
C PHE A 35 -30.36 -19.29 31.07
N ASN A 36 -31.53 -18.98 31.65
CA ASN A 36 -31.65 -18.11 32.81
C ASN A 36 -31.46 -18.98 34.06
N PHE A 37 -30.94 -18.41 35.16
CA PHE A 37 -31.63 -18.23 36.46
C PHE A 37 -30.64 -17.78 37.56
N HIS A 38 -30.97 -16.64 38.20
CA HIS A 38 -30.77 -16.28 39.63
C HIS A 38 -29.32 -16.11 40.14
N GLY A 39 -28.90 -15.12 40.94
CA GLY A 39 -29.54 -14.10 41.77
C GLY A 39 -28.74 -13.97 43.08
N ILE A 40 -27.97 -12.87 43.26
CA ILE A 40 -27.62 -12.10 44.51
C ILE A 40 -26.99 -12.89 45.71
N PRO A 41 -25.91 -12.43 46.40
CA PRO A 41 -25.86 -11.14 47.10
C PRO A 41 -24.53 -10.36 47.23
N ARG A 42 -24.70 -9.07 47.56
CA ARG A 42 -23.75 -8.18 48.24
C ARG A 42 -23.32 -8.78 49.59
N ASN A 43 -22.06 -8.63 50.00
CA ASN A 43 -21.60 -7.71 51.06
C ASN A 43 -20.16 -8.04 51.53
N HIS A 44 -19.57 -7.08 52.22
CA HIS A 44 -18.39 -7.09 53.11
C HIS A 44 -17.05 -6.49 52.64
N GLN A 45 -16.88 -5.27 53.16
CA GLN A 45 -15.65 -4.60 53.58
C GLN A 45 -14.62 -5.54 54.22
N ASN A 46 -13.33 -5.29 53.97
CA ASN A 46 -12.40 -5.14 55.08
C ASN A 46 -11.19 -4.26 54.75
N SER A 47 -10.85 -3.49 55.77
CA SER A 47 -9.92 -2.37 55.87
C SER A 47 -8.64 -2.78 56.60
N PHE A 48 -7.49 -2.41 56.07
CA PHE A 48 -6.17 -2.34 56.74
C PHE A 48 -5.35 -1.31 55.91
N PHE A 49 -4.72 -0.23 56.41
CA PHE A 49 -3.87 -0.06 57.58
C PHE A 49 -3.82 1.40 58.09
N LYS A 50 -3.91 1.52 59.42
CA LYS A 50 -3.21 2.36 60.41
C LYS A 50 -2.56 3.70 60.01
N SER A 51 -3.10 4.73 60.69
CA SER A 51 -2.58 6.05 61.01
C SER A 51 -1.25 6.05 61.79
N LEU A 52 -0.35 7.00 61.48
CA LEU A 52 0.69 7.49 62.41
C LEU A 52 0.77 9.02 62.40
N LYS A 53 1.07 9.54 63.60
CA LYS A 53 0.83 10.89 64.11
C LYS A 53 1.88 11.92 63.69
N CYS A 54 1.39 13.15 63.61
CA CYS A 54 2.11 14.42 63.54
C CYS A 54 2.83 14.73 64.87
N ILE A 55 4.05 15.26 64.82
CA ILE A 55 4.78 15.87 65.95
C ILE A 55 5.15 17.30 65.58
N GLN A 56 4.91 18.20 66.54
CA GLN A 56 4.97 19.65 66.49
C GLN A 56 6.41 20.21 66.59
N SER A 57 6.60 21.42 66.04
CA SER A 57 7.82 22.25 66.11
C SER A 57 7.76 23.26 67.29
N PRO A 58 8.91 23.73 67.85
CA PRO A 58 8.99 24.92 68.70
C PRO A 58 9.51 26.20 67.96
N PRO A 59 9.48 27.40 68.60
CA PRO A 59 9.26 28.71 67.95
C PRO A 59 10.55 29.60 67.81
N PRO A 60 10.46 30.86 67.28
CA PRO A 60 11.57 31.55 66.61
C PRO A 60 12.31 32.62 67.45
N GLY A 61 13.55 32.96 67.06
CA GLY A 61 14.22 34.20 67.46
C GLY A 61 15.72 34.29 67.13
N SER A 62 16.12 35.49 66.67
CA SER A 62 17.46 36.11 66.53
C SER A 62 18.43 35.72 65.37
N LEU A 63 18.63 36.70 64.48
CA LEU A 63 19.77 37.00 63.57
C LEU A 63 21.13 37.13 64.32
N PRO A 64 22.34 37.06 63.70
CA PRO A 64 22.70 37.76 62.44
C PRO A 64 23.78 37.13 61.48
N SER A 65 23.87 37.78 60.32
CA SER A 65 25.07 38.09 59.49
C SER A 65 25.77 37.06 58.57
N ASN A 66 25.91 37.54 57.31
CA ASN A 66 26.83 37.24 56.20
C ASN A 66 26.49 36.17 55.14
N PRO A 67 26.63 36.50 53.83
CA PRO A 67 26.21 35.64 52.74
C PRO A 67 27.38 34.80 52.22
N THR A 68 27.25 33.48 52.26
CA THR A 68 28.06 32.59 51.45
C THR A 68 27.15 31.75 50.58
N SER A 69 27.23 32.05 49.28
CA SER A 69 26.78 31.29 48.12
C SER A 69 26.50 29.80 48.39
N PHE A 70 25.22 29.44 48.51
CA PHE A 70 24.75 28.08 48.26
C PHE A 70 24.05 28.06 46.90
N SER A 71 24.76 27.48 45.94
CA SER A 71 24.26 27.21 44.60
C SER A 71 23.15 26.17 44.67
N CYS A 72 21.91 26.60 44.49
CA CYS A 72 20.77 25.75 44.25
C CYS A 72 20.83 25.28 42.79
N SER A 73 21.31 24.05 42.56
CA SER A 73 21.13 23.38 41.29
C SER A 73 19.65 23.05 41.10
N ALA A 74 18.91 24.04 40.59
CA ALA A 74 17.64 23.78 39.92
C ALA A 74 17.96 22.86 38.74
N VAL A 75 17.41 21.64 38.75
CA VAL A 75 17.45 20.74 37.61
C VAL A 75 16.61 21.39 36.50
N THR A 76 17.24 22.26 35.72
CA THR A 76 16.71 22.68 34.42
C THR A 76 16.73 21.46 33.52
N LEU A 77 15.55 20.90 33.25
CA LEU A 77 15.34 20.00 32.14
C LEU A 77 15.76 20.74 30.86
N SER A 78 16.91 20.35 30.32
CA SER A 78 17.36 20.81 29.01
C SER A 78 16.35 20.40 27.93
N PRO A 79 16.11 21.20 26.87
CA PRO A 79 15.10 20.93 25.84
C PRO A 79 15.41 19.70 24.94
N THR A 80 16.46 18.95 25.23
CA THR A 80 17.02 17.89 24.37
C THR A 80 16.36 16.52 24.57
N GLN A 81 15.31 16.39 25.38
CA GLN A 81 14.67 15.09 25.67
C GLN A 81 13.48 14.73 24.77
N THR A 82 13.01 15.64 23.92
CA THR A 82 11.80 15.37 23.11
C THR A 82 12.06 14.39 21.96
N SER A 83 13.27 14.37 21.38
CA SER A 83 13.60 13.61 20.16
C SER A 83 13.78 12.08 20.34
N TYR A 84 13.46 11.54 21.52
CA TYR A 84 13.64 10.11 21.84
C TYR A 84 12.40 9.48 22.49
N LEU A 85 11.25 10.18 22.48
CA LEU A 85 10.08 9.73 23.22
C LEU A 85 9.41 8.50 22.59
N PRO A 86 9.16 8.43 21.26
CA PRO A 86 8.49 7.27 20.66
C PRO A 86 9.32 5.98 20.72
N PRO A 87 10.65 5.97 20.43
CA PRO A 87 11.47 4.78 20.60
C PRO A 87 11.49 4.25 22.04
N ARG A 88 11.50 5.14 23.04
CA ARG A 88 11.44 4.74 24.46
C ARG A 88 10.08 4.14 24.81
N LYS A 89 8.98 4.81 24.46
CA LYS A 89 7.60 4.29 24.68
C LYS A 89 7.41 2.93 24.02
N LEU A 90 7.91 2.77 22.80
CA LEU A 90 7.86 1.50 22.08
C LEU A 90 8.67 0.42 22.79
N SER A 91 9.89 0.72 23.24
CA SER A 91 10.74 -0.25 23.95
C SER A 91 10.08 -0.74 25.25
N THR A 92 9.42 0.15 25.99
CA THR A 92 8.66 -0.22 27.21
C THR A 92 7.49 -1.13 26.86
N LEU A 93 6.72 -0.78 25.83
CA LEU A 93 5.58 -1.59 25.38
C LEU A 93 6.04 -2.98 24.90
N VAL A 94 7.14 -3.06 24.15
CA VAL A 94 7.71 -4.32 23.68
C VAL A 94 8.19 -5.16 24.85
N ALA A 95 8.94 -4.60 25.79
CA ALA A 95 9.41 -5.32 26.98
C ALA A 95 8.25 -5.87 27.82
N GLU A 96 7.18 -5.10 27.94
CA GLU A 96 5.96 -5.51 28.62
C GLU A 96 5.28 -6.71 27.93
N PHE A 97 5.04 -6.65 26.63
CA PHE A 97 4.43 -7.76 25.89
C PHE A 97 5.34 -9.00 25.85
N GLN A 98 6.66 -8.80 25.84
CA GLN A 98 7.64 -9.90 25.91
C GLN A 98 7.66 -10.58 27.27
N SER A 99 7.42 -9.84 28.37
CA SER A 99 7.33 -10.42 29.71
C SER A 99 6.13 -11.36 29.90
N LEU A 100 5.12 -11.24 29.04
CA LEU A 100 3.95 -12.11 29.01
C LEU A 100 4.24 -13.36 28.17
N LEU A 101 4.44 -14.50 28.83
CA LEU A 101 4.75 -15.77 28.16
C LEU A 101 3.50 -16.43 27.55
N GLU A 102 2.35 -16.30 28.21
CA GLU A 102 1.10 -16.90 27.76
C GLU A 102 0.41 -16.02 26.69
N PRO A 103 0.05 -16.56 25.51
CA PRO A 103 -0.64 -15.80 24.46
C PRO A 103 -1.96 -15.18 24.92
N LEU A 104 -2.68 -15.88 25.80
CA LEU A 104 -3.93 -15.38 26.36
C LEU A 104 -3.70 -14.09 27.19
N ASP A 105 -2.59 -14.00 27.92
CA ASP A 105 -2.29 -12.81 28.73
C ASP A 105 -1.88 -11.63 27.86
N ARG A 106 -1.19 -11.87 26.72
CA ARG A 106 -0.95 -10.83 25.71
C ARG A 106 -2.24 -10.27 25.14
N VAL A 107 -3.24 -11.13 24.89
CA VAL A 107 -4.56 -10.69 24.43
C VAL A 107 -5.29 -9.90 25.50
N LYS A 108 -5.29 -10.36 26.76
CA LYS A 108 -5.88 -9.58 27.88
C LYS A 108 -5.22 -8.21 28.02
N ARG A 109 -3.89 -8.15 27.90
CA ARG A 109 -3.14 -6.89 27.94
C ARG A 109 -3.52 -5.97 26.78
N LEU A 110 -3.66 -6.53 25.58
CA LEU A 110 -4.12 -5.78 24.41
C LEU A 110 -5.54 -5.20 24.60
N LEU A 111 -6.47 -5.98 25.16
CA LEU A 111 -7.82 -5.52 25.48
C LEU A 111 -7.82 -4.44 26.57
N HIS A 112 -6.88 -4.51 27.51
CA HIS A 112 -6.69 -3.44 28.48
C HIS A 112 -6.24 -2.13 27.81
N TYR A 113 -5.32 -2.18 26.84
CA TYR A 113 -5.00 -0.99 26.04
C TYR A 113 -6.23 -0.47 25.28
N ALA A 114 -7.06 -1.36 24.72
CA ALA A 114 -8.30 -0.99 24.05
C ALA A 114 -9.25 -0.19 24.96
N SER A 115 -9.35 -0.55 26.25
CA SER A 115 -10.20 0.16 27.22
C SER A 115 -9.63 1.50 27.68
N LEU A 116 -8.32 1.72 27.53
CA LEU A 116 -7.65 2.99 27.84
C LEU A 116 -7.68 3.98 26.67
N LEU A 117 -8.02 3.52 25.45
CA LEU A 117 -8.05 4.36 24.26
C LEU A 117 -9.13 5.44 24.39
N PRO A 118 -8.78 6.73 24.32
CA PRO A 118 -9.78 7.80 24.31
C PRO A 118 -10.78 7.61 23.17
N PRO A 119 -12.08 7.87 23.40
CA PRO A 119 -13.10 7.68 22.38
C PRO A 119 -12.87 8.63 21.20
N LEU A 120 -12.98 8.10 19.98
CA LEU A 120 -12.97 8.90 18.76
C LEU A 120 -14.23 9.78 18.71
N PRO A 121 -14.12 11.10 18.44
CA PRO A 121 -15.29 11.95 18.25
C PRO A 121 -16.22 11.42 17.14
N ALA A 122 -17.54 11.50 17.36
CA ALA A 122 -18.52 11.00 16.39
C ALA A 122 -18.38 11.66 15.01
N SER A 123 -17.99 12.95 14.98
CA SER A 123 -17.69 13.70 13.75
C SER A 123 -16.52 13.13 12.96
N SER A 124 -15.60 12.43 13.61
CA SER A 124 -14.42 11.83 12.99
C SER A 124 -14.66 10.38 12.54
N ARG A 125 -15.82 9.79 12.86
CA ARG A 125 -16.21 8.44 12.41
C ARG A 125 -16.86 8.48 11.02
N THR A 126 -16.11 8.96 10.04
CA THR A 126 -16.55 9.14 8.64
C THR A 126 -15.81 8.19 7.71
N ASP A 127 -16.33 8.00 6.49
CA ASP A 127 -15.67 7.17 5.48
C ASP A 127 -14.32 7.73 5.03
N SER A 128 -14.14 9.07 5.05
CA SER A 128 -12.86 9.72 4.77
C SER A 128 -11.77 9.36 5.78
N ASN A 129 -12.17 8.99 7.01
CA ASN A 129 -11.27 8.62 8.09
C ASN A 129 -11.02 7.11 8.19
N ARG A 130 -11.49 6.32 7.23
CA ARG A 130 -11.28 4.87 7.21
C ARG A 130 -9.84 4.48 6.91
N VAL A 131 -9.35 3.48 7.63
CA VAL A 131 -8.12 2.76 7.28
C VAL A 131 -8.50 1.56 6.40
N MET A 132 -7.90 1.50 5.22
CA MET A 132 -8.15 0.44 4.24
C MET A 132 -7.19 -0.73 4.45
N GLY A 133 -7.63 -1.94 4.07
CA GLY A 133 -6.82 -3.16 4.16
C GLY A 133 -6.90 -3.90 5.51
N CYS A 134 -7.60 -3.36 6.50
CA CYS A 134 -7.91 -4.08 7.74
C CYS A 134 -9.15 -4.98 7.57
N THR A 135 -9.11 -6.19 8.12
CA THR A 135 -10.27 -7.10 8.17
C THR A 135 -11.43 -6.50 8.97
N ALA A 136 -11.10 -5.87 10.11
CA ALA A 136 -12.02 -5.08 10.90
C ALA A 136 -12.06 -3.64 10.39
N ARG A 137 -13.18 -2.96 10.60
CA ARG A 137 -13.32 -1.54 10.26
C ARG A 137 -12.53 -0.73 11.27
N VAL A 138 -11.68 0.15 10.77
CA VAL A 138 -10.87 1.07 11.58
C VAL A 138 -11.08 2.49 11.10
N TRP A 139 -11.30 3.38 12.04
CA TRP A 139 -11.29 4.83 11.85
C TRP A 139 -10.08 5.39 12.56
N LEU A 140 -9.37 6.28 11.89
CA LEU A 140 -8.23 7.00 12.42
C LEU A 140 -8.49 8.48 12.18
N ASP A 141 -8.07 9.34 13.08
CA ASP A 141 -8.03 10.78 12.92
C ASP A 141 -6.68 11.29 13.43
N ALA A 142 -6.18 12.34 12.79
CA ALA A 142 -4.88 12.91 13.11
C ALA A 142 -4.94 14.43 12.97
N GLN A 143 -4.46 15.14 13.99
CA GLN A 143 -4.39 16.60 14.00
C GLN A 143 -3.02 17.04 14.47
N MET A 144 -2.55 18.18 13.96
CA MET A 144 -1.31 18.80 14.46
C MET A 144 -1.67 19.81 15.54
N ASP A 145 -1.02 19.71 16.70
CA ASP A 145 -1.22 20.66 17.79
C ASP A 145 -0.41 21.95 17.61
N SER A 146 -0.57 22.88 18.55
CA SER A 146 0.12 24.18 18.54
C SER A 146 1.65 24.08 18.66
N GLU A 147 2.15 22.98 19.24
CA GLU A 147 3.58 22.72 19.40
C GLU A 147 4.18 22.04 18.14
N GLY A 148 3.32 21.62 17.21
CA GLY A 148 3.71 20.94 15.97
C GLY A 148 3.78 19.43 16.10
N ASN A 149 3.33 18.86 17.21
CA ASN A 149 3.24 17.42 17.43
C ASN A 149 1.95 16.86 16.85
N ILE A 150 1.92 15.57 16.55
CA ILE A 150 0.76 14.90 15.98
C ILE A 150 -0.07 14.24 17.09
N ARG A 151 -1.36 14.56 17.12
CA ARG A 151 -2.37 13.95 17.99
C ARG A 151 -3.18 12.93 17.22
N PHE A 152 -3.34 11.74 17.76
CA PHE A 152 -4.04 10.63 17.11
C PHE A 152 -5.25 10.18 17.90
N TRP A 153 -6.35 9.92 17.18
CA TRP A 153 -7.53 9.22 17.71
C TRP A 153 -7.87 8.05 16.80
N ALA A 154 -8.28 6.94 17.38
CA ALA A 154 -8.65 5.78 16.59
C ALA A 154 -9.84 5.05 17.23
N ASP A 155 -10.59 4.33 16.41
CA ASP A 155 -11.65 3.43 16.86
C ASP A 155 -11.78 2.26 15.88
N SER A 156 -12.33 1.14 16.36
CA SER A 156 -12.58 -0.04 15.54
C SER A 156 -13.83 -0.79 15.99
N ASP A 157 -14.46 -1.51 15.06
CA ASP A 157 -15.56 -2.43 15.36
C ASP A 157 -15.11 -3.77 15.97
N SER A 158 -13.79 -4.00 16.09
CA SER A 158 -13.19 -5.17 16.73
C SER A 158 -12.35 -4.74 17.93
N GLU A 159 -12.62 -5.29 19.11
CA GLU A 159 -11.87 -4.98 20.34
C GLU A 159 -10.38 -5.32 20.24
N ILE A 160 -10.02 -6.39 19.52
CA ILE A 160 -8.60 -6.73 19.30
C ILE A 160 -7.94 -5.69 18.40
N THR A 161 -8.60 -5.29 17.32
CA THR A 161 -8.08 -4.27 16.40
C THR A 161 -8.00 -2.91 17.09
N LYS A 162 -8.97 -2.59 17.94
CA LYS A 162 -8.96 -1.40 18.79
C LYS A 162 -7.78 -1.42 19.75
N GLY A 163 -7.45 -2.56 20.36
CA GLY A 163 -6.26 -2.70 21.19
C GLY A 163 -4.96 -2.46 20.42
N PHE A 164 -4.84 -2.94 19.18
CA PHE A 164 -3.69 -2.64 18.33
C PHE A 164 -3.59 -1.14 18.01
N CYS A 165 -4.71 -0.50 17.69
CA CYS A 165 -4.76 0.95 17.51
C CYS A 165 -4.34 1.69 18.79
N ALA A 166 -4.81 1.24 19.95
CA ALA A 166 -4.49 1.86 21.23
C ALA A 166 -3.00 1.82 21.57
N CYS A 167 -2.34 0.70 21.26
CA CYS A 167 -0.89 0.59 21.40
C CYS A 167 -0.11 1.51 20.45
N LEU A 168 -0.56 1.67 19.20
CA LEU A 168 0.06 2.64 18.28
C LEU A 168 -0.13 4.07 18.77
N VAL A 169 -1.34 4.42 19.21
CA VAL A 169 -1.66 5.73 19.76
C VAL A 169 -0.83 5.99 21.03
N SER A 170 -0.66 5.02 21.92
CA SER A 170 0.14 5.22 23.14
C SER A 170 1.62 5.53 22.85
N VAL A 171 2.17 4.96 21.77
CA VAL A 171 3.55 5.20 21.33
C VAL A 171 3.68 6.53 20.59
N LEU A 172 2.76 6.85 19.68
CA LEU A 172 2.90 7.94 18.70
C LEU A 172 2.14 9.23 19.03
N ASP A 173 1.15 9.20 19.93
CA ASP A 173 0.40 10.40 20.31
C ASP A 173 1.32 11.41 21.02
N GLY A 174 1.31 12.65 20.51
CA GLY A 174 2.17 13.73 20.94
C GLY A 174 3.61 13.65 20.39
N ALA A 175 3.90 12.76 19.44
CA ALA A 175 5.20 12.68 18.80
C ALA A 175 5.38 13.74 17.69
N GLY A 176 6.63 14.12 17.43
CA GLY A 176 6.98 14.98 16.31
C GLY A 176 6.75 14.28 14.96
N PRO A 177 6.45 15.01 13.87
CA PRO A 177 6.18 14.39 12.57
C PRO A 177 7.31 13.50 12.05
N GLU A 178 8.57 13.91 12.25
CA GLU A 178 9.73 13.12 11.83
C GLU A 178 9.82 11.80 12.59
N GLU A 179 9.51 11.78 13.88
CA GLU A 179 9.54 10.58 14.71
C GLU A 179 8.46 9.58 14.30
N VAL A 180 7.25 10.07 13.97
CA VAL A 180 6.16 9.23 13.44
C VAL A 180 6.57 8.58 12.12
N LEU A 181 7.28 9.32 11.26
CA LEU A 181 7.73 8.85 9.95
C LEU A 181 8.94 7.92 10.02
N GLN A 182 9.71 7.98 11.11
CA GLN A 182 10.89 7.14 11.31
C GLN A 182 10.53 5.72 11.81
N LEU A 183 9.38 5.56 12.47
CA LEU A 183 8.94 4.26 12.98
C LEU A 183 8.69 3.26 11.85
N LYS A 184 9.27 2.07 11.94
CA LYS A 184 9.10 1.02 10.93
C LYS A 184 8.17 -0.07 11.42
N THR A 185 7.62 -0.81 10.46
CA THR A 185 6.69 -1.91 10.76
C THR A 185 7.40 -3.09 11.42
N GLU A 186 8.68 -3.27 11.12
CA GLU A 186 9.54 -4.30 11.70
C GLU A 186 9.72 -4.11 13.21
N ASP A 187 9.73 -2.86 13.68
CA ASP A 187 9.88 -2.52 15.10
C ASP A 187 8.66 -2.97 15.93
N LEU A 188 7.53 -3.19 15.27
CA LEU A 188 6.27 -3.64 15.90
C LEU A 188 6.12 -5.17 15.92
N ALA A 189 6.99 -5.92 15.24
CA ALA A 189 6.88 -7.37 15.13
C ALA A 189 6.88 -8.07 16.50
N ALA A 190 7.59 -7.51 17.47
CA ALA A 190 7.68 -8.03 18.84
C ALA A 190 6.38 -7.89 19.65
N LEU A 191 5.42 -7.06 19.21
CA LEU A 191 4.11 -6.86 19.84
C LEU A 191 3.07 -7.91 19.41
N ASN A 192 3.48 -8.94 18.66
CA ASN A 192 2.57 -9.94 18.17
C ASN A 192 2.04 -10.82 19.33
N VAL A 193 0.72 -10.92 19.43
CA VAL A 193 0.03 -11.57 20.56
C VAL A 193 -0.10 -13.11 20.44
N GLY A 194 0.53 -13.72 19.43
CA GLY A 194 0.73 -15.18 19.35
C GLY A 194 -0.55 -16.03 19.27
N LEU A 195 -1.63 -15.50 18.72
CA LEU A 195 -2.90 -16.24 18.62
C LEU A 195 -2.81 -17.40 17.60
N PRO A 196 -3.31 -18.61 17.94
CA PRO A 196 -3.31 -19.75 17.03
C PRO A 196 -4.21 -19.44 15.82
N GLY A 197 -3.63 -19.49 14.61
CA GLY A 197 -4.35 -19.33 13.34
C GLY A 197 -4.18 -18.00 12.59
N GLY A 198 -3.14 -17.19 12.85
CA GLY A 198 -3.08 -15.87 12.20
C GLY A 198 -1.78 -15.08 12.22
N GLU A 199 -0.61 -15.73 12.12
CA GLU A 199 0.67 -15.03 11.99
C GLU A 199 0.72 -14.04 10.81
N ARG A 200 -0.13 -14.20 9.78
CA ARG A 200 -0.15 -13.31 8.60
C ARG A 200 -1.31 -12.29 8.58
N SER A 201 -2.46 -12.62 9.16
CA SER A 201 -3.69 -11.80 9.00
C SER A 201 -3.76 -10.60 9.96
N ARG A 202 -3.21 -10.73 11.17
CA ARG A 202 -3.21 -9.65 12.19
C ARG A 202 -1.97 -8.77 12.14
N VAL A 203 -0.84 -9.30 11.65
CA VAL A 203 0.36 -8.51 11.32
C VAL A 203 0.05 -7.42 10.29
N ASN A 204 -0.89 -7.68 9.36
CA ASN A 204 -1.39 -6.70 8.41
C ASN A 204 -2.11 -5.51 9.08
N THR A 205 -2.68 -5.69 10.28
CA THR A 205 -3.47 -4.63 10.95
C THR A 205 -2.56 -3.51 11.46
N TRP A 206 -1.49 -3.85 12.18
CA TRP A 206 -0.49 -2.87 12.64
C TRP A 206 0.13 -2.12 11.48
N HIS A 207 0.48 -2.85 10.42
CA HIS A 207 1.06 -2.29 9.21
C HIS A 207 0.13 -1.24 8.59
N ASN A 208 -1.13 -1.60 8.32
CA ASN A 208 -2.07 -0.69 7.65
C ASN A 208 -2.41 0.55 8.49
N VAL A 209 -2.52 0.40 9.81
CA VAL A 209 -2.78 1.52 10.71
C VAL A 209 -1.57 2.44 10.81
N LEU A 210 -0.35 1.90 10.97
CA LEU A 210 0.87 2.70 11.01
C LEU A 210 1.09 3.46 9.69
N ILE A 211 0.96 2.79 8.54
CA ILE A 211 1.05 3.43 7.22
C ILE A 211 0.00 4.55 7.09
N SER A 212 -1.21 4.34 7.61
CA SER A 212 -2.25 5.38 7.61
C SER A 212 -1.92 6.56 8.52
N MET A 213 -1.33 6.31 9.70
CA MET A 213 -0.83 7.36 10.60
C MET A 213 0.28 8.19 9.92
N GLN A 214 1.23 7.53 9.28
CA GLN A 214 2.30 8.17 8.53
C GLN A 214 1.79 8.98 7.34
N LYS A 215 0.85 8.43 6.56
CA LYS A 215 0.22 9.13 5.43
C LYS A 215 -0.47 10.42 5.87
N ARG A 216 -1.24 10.38 6.96
CA ARG A 216 -1.91 11.56 7.52
C ARG A 216 -0.91 12.57 8.07
N THR A 217 0.15 12.10 8.72
CA THR A 217 1.23 12.95 9.20
C THR A 217 1.90 13.72 8.05
N ARG A 218 2.22 13.04 6.94
CA ARG A 218 2.75 13.70 5.73
C ARG A 218 1.78 14.76 5.19
N ALA A 219 0.49 14.47 5.18
CA ALA A 219 -0.52 15.44 4.73
C ALA A 219 -0.57 16.68 5.63
N LEU A 220 -0.50 16.51 6.96
CA LEU A 220 -0.48 17.62 7.92
C LEU A 220 0.81 18.45 7.80
N VAL A 221 1.96 17.82 7.63
CA VAL A 221 3.23 18.52 7.39
C VAL A 221 3.17 19.33 6.10
N ALA A 222 2.67 18.75 5.01
CA ALA A 222 2.50 19.45 3.74
C ALA A 222 1.57 20.68 3.87
N GLN A 223 0.46 20.55 4.60
CA GLN A 223 -0.44 21.67 4.90
C GLN A 223 0.25 22.78 5.71
N LYS A 224 1.03 22.41 6.74
CA LYS A 224 1.78 23.37 7.58
C LYS A 224 2.84 24.12 6.80
N GLU A 225 3.59 23.44 5.93
CA GLU A 225 4.67 24.05 5.16
C GLU A 225 4.18 25.00 4.05
N ARG A 226 2.86 25.12 3.82
CA ARG A 226 2.26 25.78 2.64
C ARG A 226 2.90 25.35 1.31
N LYS A 227 3.61 24.21 1.30
CA LYS A 227 4.04 23.58 0.08
C LYS A 227 2.77 23.10 -0.59
N THR A 228 2.49 23.66 -1.76
CA THR A 228 1.52 23.08 -2.69
C THR A 228 1.71 21.56 -2.66
N PRO A 229 0.63 20.78 -2.43
CA PRO A 229 0.75 19.33 -2.34
C PRO A 229 1.57 18.87 -3.53
N PHE A 230 2.59 18.04 -3.26
CA PHE A 230 3.34 17.22 -4.23
C PHE A 230 2.97 17.52 -5.68
N GLU A 231 3.91 17.96 -6.52
CA GLU A 231 3.66 18.03 -7.97
C GLU A 231 2.87 16.77 -8.36
N PRO A 232 1.60 16.92 -8.77
CA PRO A 232 0.70 15.78 -8.88
C PRO A 232 1.37 14.78 -9.81
N PHE A 233 1.25 13.49 -9.47
CA PHE A 233 1.87 12.43 -10.27
C PHE A 233 1.60 12.71 -11.75
N PRO A 234 2.65 12.81 -12.59
CA PRO A 234 2.49 13.26 -13.95
C PRO A 234 1.50 12.35 -14.67
N SER A 235 0.39 12.92 -15.12
CA SER A 235 -0.77 12.16 -15.57
C SER A 235 -1.40 12.77 -16.81
N LEU A 236 -1.91 11.89 -17.68
CA LEU A 236 -2.77 12.27 -18.80
C LEU A 236 -4.22 12.15 -18.32
N VAL A 237 -4.91 13.28 -18.16
CA VAL A 237 -6.32 13.32 -17.73
C VAL A 237 -7.22 13.25 -18.96
N ILE A 238 -8.06 12.22 -19.04
CA ILE A 238 -9.04 12.07 -20.11
C ILE A 238 -10.35 12.72 -19.65
N THR A 239 -10.80 13.73 -20.40
CA THR A 239 -12.05 14.48 -20.18
C THR A 239 -12.96 14.34 -21.39
N ALA A 240 -14.21 14.78 -21.29
CA ALA A 240 -15.12 14.78 -22.44
C ALA A 240 -14.58 15.67 -23.59
N GLU A 241 -13.80 16.69 -23.25
CA GLU A 241 -13.22 17.67 -24.16
C GLU A 241 -11.87 17.22 -24.75
N GLY A 242 -11.25 16.15 -24.24
CA GLY A 242 -10.01 15.59 -24.75
C GLY A 242 -9.01 15.16 -23.67
N ILE A 243 -7.73 15.04 -24.05
CA ILE A 243 -6.64 14.60 -23.18
C ILE A 243 -5.86 15.83 -22.70
N GLN A 244 -5.75 16.02 -21.39
CA GLN A 244 -4.98 17.08 -20.76
C GLN A 244 -3.77 16.51 -20.00
N PRO A 245 -2.52 16.80 -20.44
CA PRO A 245 -1.35 16.43 -19.67
C PRO A 245 -1.20 17.31 -18.42
N LYS A 246 -0.80 16.69 -17.31
CA LYS A 246 -0.43 17.37 -16.07
C LYS A 246 0.97 16.94 -15.68
N GLY A 247 1.90 17.90 -15.60
CA GLY A 247 3.30 17.67 -15.25
C GLY A 247 4.18 17.41 -16.47
N THR A 248 5.46 17.75 -16.34
CA THR A 248 6.45 17.79 -17.43
C THR A 248 6.58 16.47 -18.20
N TYR A 249 6.56 15.34 -17.49
CA TYR A 249 6.62 14.02 -18.11
C TYR A 249 5.37 13.71 -18.93
N ALA A 250 4.16 14.00 -18.41
CA ALA A 250 2.92 13.79 -19.14
C ALA A 250 2.80 14.72 -20.36
N GLU A 251 3.31 15.95 -20.25
CA GLU A 251 3.39 16.89 -21.37
C GLU A 251 4.30 16.39 -22.49
N ALA A 252 5.45 15.80 -22.15
CA ALA A 252 6.33 15.16 -23.14
C ALA A 252 5.62 13.98 -23.82
N GLN A 253 4.96 13.11 -23.04
CA GLN A 253 4.20 11.97 -23.57
C GLN A 253 3.03 12.41 -24.48
N ALA A 254 2.33 13.49 -24.13
CA ALA A 254 1.23 14.01 -24.93
C ALA A 254 1.65 14.46 -26.34
N ARG A 255 2.92 14.87 -26.53
CA ARG A 255 3.44 15.23 -27.86
C ARG A 255 3.40 14.04 -28.82
N TYR A 256 3.59 12.81 -28.33
CA TYR A 256 3.54 11.61 -29.17
C TYR A 256 2.13 11.29 -29.66
N LEU A 257 1.09 11.74 -28.96
CA LEU A 257 -0.30 11.61 -29.42
C LEU A 257 -0.62 12.52 -30.61
N SER A 258 0.18 13.58 -30.82
CA SER A 258 0.03 14.56 -31.90
C SER A 258 1.37 14.77 -32.60
N PRO A 259 1.83 13.78 -33.38
CA PRO A 259 3.13 13.82 -34.04
C PRO A 259 3.22 14.95 -35.09
N ASP A 260 4.45 15.28 -35.47
CA ASP A 260 4.73 16.28 -36.52
C ASP A 260 4.09 15.87 -37.86
N LYS A 261 3.20 16.72 -38.36
CA LYS A 261 2.45 16.51 -39.61
C LYS A 261 3.36 16.38 -40.83
N LEU A 262 4.52 17.03 -40.84
CA LEU A 262 5.45 16.96 -41.98
C LEU A 262 6.07 15.56 -42.06
N LYS A 263 6.57 15.03 -40.94
CA LYS A 263 7.11 13.66 -40.86
C LYS A 263 6.07 12.60 -41.24
N VAL A 264 4.84 12.75 -40.74
CA VAL A 264 3.74 11.84 -41.07
C VAL A 264 3.47 11.84 -42.58
N LYS A 265 3.40 13.02 -43.21
CA LYS A 265 3.17 13.14 -44.66
C LYS A 265 4.30 12.55 -45.49
N GLU A 266 5.55 12.81 -45.10
CA GLU A 266 6.72 12.24 -45.76
C GLU A 266 6.69 10.71 -45.71
N LEU A 267 6.42 10.13 -44.54
CA LEU A 267 6.26 8.68 -44.38
C LEU A 267 5.13 8.14 -45.25
N VAL A 268 3.94 8.74 -45.18
CA VAL A 268 2.78 8.32 -45.97
C VAL A 268 3.06 8.39 -47.47
N HIS A 269 3.79 9.41 -47.93
CA HIS A 269 4.19 9.55 -49.33
C HIS A 269 5.04 8.35 -49.78
N VAL A 270 6.08 8.00 -49.03
CA VAL A 270 6.95 6.85 -49.33
C VAL A 270 6.17 5.54 -49.29
N LEU A 271 5.31 5.34 -48.29
CA LEU A 271 4.50 4.13 -48.17
C LEU A 271 3.53 3.95 -49.34
N LYS A 272 2.91 5.04 -49.81
CA LYS A 272 2.01 5.03 -50.97
C LYS A 272 2.75 4.78 -52.27
N GLU A 273 3.83 5.51 -52.52
CA GLU A 273 4.63 5.42 -53.75
C GLU A 273 5.17 4.00 -53.95
N LYS A 274 5.69 3.40 -52.88
CA LYS A 274 6.29 2.06 -52.91
C LYS A 274 5.30 0.93 -52.60
N GLN A 275 4.04 1.26 -52.30
CA GLN A 275 2.98 0.31 -51.93
C GLN A 275 3.40 -0.61 -50.77
N ILE A 276 3.94 -0.02 -49.70
CA ILE A 276 4.46 -0.73 -48.53
C ILE A 276 3.37 -0.87 -47.47
N GLY A 277 3.06 -2.10 -47.06
CA GLY A 277 2.29 -2.38 -45.85
C GLY A 277 3.20 -2.43 -44.62
N VAL A 278 2.73 -1.93 -43.48
CA VAL A 278 3.47 -1.94 -42.21
C VAL A 278 2.70 -2.73 -41.18
N VAL A 279 3.30 -3.81 -40.68
CA VAL A 279 2.79 -4.54 -39.50
C VAL A 279 3.75 -4.31 -38.35
N ALA A 280 3.22 -3.92 -37.20
CA ALA A 280 4.04 -3.48 -36.08
C ALA A 280 3.53 -4.03 -34.76
N HIS A 281 4.46 -4.38 -33.86
CA HIS A 281 4.12 -4.88 -32.53
C HIS A 281 3.76 -3.74 -31.58
N PHE A 282 2.72 -3.87 -30.75
CA PHE A 282 2.29 -2.78 -29.84
C PHE A 282 3.38 -2.35 -28.83
N TYR A 283 4.33 -3.24 -28.54
CA TYR A 283 5.49 -2.94 -27.69
C TYR A 283 6.59 -2.25 -28.52
N MET A 284 6.37 -0.96 -28.81
CA MET A 284 7.33 -0.10 -29.51
C MET A 284 7.44 1.26 -28.81
N ASP A 285 8.37 2.10 -29.27
CA ASP A 285 8.49 3.47 -28.76
C ASP A 285 7.21 4.30 -29.03
N PRO A 286 6.69 5.05 -28.03
CA PRO A 286 5.47 5.85 -28.17
C PRO A 286 5.51 6.87 -29.32
N GLU A 287 6.68 7.43 -29.65
CA GLU A 287 6.83 8.36 -30.77
C GLU A 287 6.52 7.67 -32.11
N VAL A 288 7.08 6.48 -32.31
CA VAL A 288 6.85 5.66 -33.51
C VAL A 288 5.39 5.23 -33.58
N GLN A 289 4.82 4.78 -32.46
CA GLN A 289 3.41 4.40 -32.38
C GLN A 289 2.48 5.57 -32.75
N GLY A 290 2.79 6.77 -32.26
CA GLY A 290 2.06 8.00 -32.58
C GLY A 290 2.09 8.31 -34.07
N ILE A 291 3.29 8.29 -34.67
CA ILE A 291 3.48 8.55 -36.11
C ILE A 291 2.71 7.53 -36.95
N LEU A 292 2.84 6.23 -36.66
CA LEU A 292 2.15 5.16 -37.41
C LEU A 292 0.63 5.26 -37.28
N THR A 293 0.12 5.56 -36.08
CA THR A 293 -1.32 5.75 -35.85
C THR A 293 -1.85 6.96 -36.61
N ALA A 294 -1.09 8.05 -36.70
CA ALA A 294 -1.45 9.21 -37.51
C ALA A 294 -1.41 8.89 -39.01
N ALA A 295 -0.36 8.20 -39.48
CA ALA A 295 -0.19 7.79 -40.86
C ALA A 295 -1.28 6.81 -41.33
N GLN A 296 -1.79 5.95 -40.43
CA GLN A 296 -2.85 4.98 -40.72
C GLN A 296 -4.13 5.64 -41.25
N LYS A 297 -4.40 6.90 -40.85
CA LYS A 297 -5.56 7.67 -41.34
C LYS A 297 -5.48 8.00 -42.83
N GLU A 298 -4.27 8.10 -43.38
CA GLU A 298 -4.03 8.42 -44.78
C GLU A 298 -3.59 7.21 -45.62
N TRP A 299 -3.04 6.18 -44.97
CA TRP A 299 -2.62 4.92 -45.59
C TRP A 299 -3.13 3.72 -44.76
N PRO A 300 -4.19 3.02 -45.20
CA PRO A 300 -4.89 2.02 -44.38
C PRO A 300 -4.10 0.72 -44.17
N HIS A 301 -2.99 0.51 -44.87
CA HIS A 301 -2.14 -0.68 -44.78
C HIS A 301 -1.07 -0.56 -43.68
N ILE A 302 -1.42 0.07 -42.56
CA ILE A 302 -0.60 0.10 -41.35
C ILE A 302 -1.41 -0.60 -40.27
N HIS A 303 -0.81 -1.55 -39.56
CA HIS A 303 -1.49 -2.29 -38.50
C HIS A 303 -0.57 -2.49 -37.30
N ILE A 304 -1.02 -2.03 -36.13
CA ILE A 304 -0.32 -2.19 -34.86
C ILE A 304 -1.10 -3.24 -34.07
N SER A 305 -0.47 -4.37 -33.73
CA SER A 305 -1.13 -5.48 -33.04
C SER A 305 -0.16 -6.34 -32.25
N ASP A 306 -0.68 -7.36 -31.55
CA ASP A 306 0.14 -8.45 -31.03
C ASP A 306 0.69 -9.32 -32.19
N SER A 307 1.81 -9.98 -31.93
CA SER A 307 2.54 -10.90 -32.80
C SER A 307 1.65 -11.95 -33.48
N LEU A 308 0.66 -12.48 -32.77
CA LEU A 308 -0.27 -13.49 -33.31
C LEU A 308 -1.10 -12.98 -34.49
N VAL A 309 -1.41 -11.68 -34.51
CA VAL A 309 -2.31 -11.06 -35.51
C VAL A 309 -1.54 -10.35 -36.63
N MET A 310 -0.24 -10.10 -36.43
CA MET A 310 0.60 -9.40 -37.40
C MET A 310 0.66 -10.13 -38.75
N ALA A 311 0.82 -11.45 -38.73
CA ALA A 311 0.95 -12.25 -39.94
C ALA A 311 -0.34 -12.25 -40.78
N ASP A 312 -1.50 -12.44 -40.16
CA ASP A 312 -2.80 -12.38 -40.85
C ASP A 312 -3.07 -10.99 -41.45
N SER A 313 -2.63 -9.94 -40.75
CA SER A 313 -2.74 -8.56 -41.22
C SER A 313 -1.85 -8.33 -42.44
N ALA A 314 -0.63 -8.85 -42.44
CA ALA A 314 0.27 -8.78 -43.59
C ALA A 314 -0.34 -9.47 -44.83
N VAL A 315 -0.91 -10.67 -44.67
CA VAL A 315 -1.58 -11.38 -45.78
C VAL A 315 -2.73 -10.54 -46.36
N LYS A 316 -3.53 -9.87 -45.52
CA LYS A 316 -4.60 -8.97 -46.00
C LYS A 316 -4.05 -7.76 -46.76
N MET A 317 -2.94 -7.19 -46.32
CA MET A 317 -2.29 -6.06 -46.99
C MET A 317 -1.78 -6.45 -48.39
N VAL A 318 -1.12 -7.61 -48.51
CA VAL A 318 -0.65 -8.12 -49.82
C VAL A 318 -1.82 -8.39 -50.76
N LYS A 319 -2.90 -9.04 -50.27
CA LYS A 319 -4.14 -9.23 -51.04
C LYS A 319 -4.78 -7.92 -51.50
N SER A 320 -4.54 -6.83 -50.79
CA SER A 320 -5.03 -5.49 -51.12
C SER A 320 -4.10 -4.72 -52.07
N GLY A 321 -3.00 -5.33 -52.52
CA GLY A 321 -2.07 -4.76 -53.50
C GLY A 321 -0.80 -4.13 -52.91
N CYS A 322 -0.47 -4.39 -51.64
CA CYS A 322 0.85 -4.03 -51.11
C CYS A 322 1.94 -4.92 -51.72
N LYS A 323 3.02 -4.31 -52.23
CA LYS A 323 4.16 -5.02 -52.83
C LYS A 323 5.19 -5.45 -51.81
N PHE A 324 5.34 -4.68 -50.74
CA PHE A 324 6.30 -4.95 -49.68
C PHE A 324 5.62 -4.91 -48.33
N ILE A 325 6.08 -5.74 -47.41
CA ILE A 325 5.65 -5.72 -46.01
C ILE A 325 6.85 -5.40 -45.13
N THR A 326 6.75 -4.33 -44.35
CA THR A 326 7.70 -3.99 -43.31
C THR A 326 7.17 -4.49 -41.97
N VAL A 327 7.99 -5.28 -41.28
CA VAL A 327 7.68 -5.79 -39.94
C VAL A 327 8.47 -4.98 -38.91
N LEU A 328 7.76 -4.27 -38.04
CA LEU A 328 8.35 -3.55 -36.91
C LEU A 328 8.17 -4.40 -35.64
N GLY A 329 9.20 -5.16 -35.31
CA GLY A 329 9.23 -6.07 -34.18
C GLY A 329 10.62 -6.69 -34.05
N VAL A 330 10.71 -7.76 -33.26
CA VAL A 330 11.94 -8.56 -33.16
C VAL A 330 11.98 -9.65 -34.23
N ASP A 331 13.15 -10.23 -34.48
CA ASP A 331 13.43 -11.10 -35.62
C ASP A 331 12.43 -12.24 -35.78
N PHE A 332 12.07 -12.95 -34.70
CA PHE A 332 11.12 -14.07 -34.75
C PHE A 332 9.74 -13.66 -35.30
N MET A 333 9.32 -12.41 -35.06
CA MET A 333 8.03 -11.91 -35.56
C MET A 333 8.09 -11.73 -37.07
N SER A 334 9.23 -11.27 -37.60
CA SER A 334 9.45 -11.12 -39.04
C SER A 334 9.52 -12.47 -39.75
N GLU A 335 10.18 -13.46 -39.14
CA GLU A 335 10.22 -14.84 -39.62
C GLU A 335 8.83 -15.47 -39.64
N ASN A 336 8.03 -15.27 -38.59
CA ASN A 336 6.66 -15.76 -38.55
C ASN A 336 5.79 -15.11 -39.64
N VAL A 337 5.85 -13.78 -39.79
CA VAL A 337 5.13 -13.07 -40.87
C VAL A 337 5.56 -13.62 -42.24
N ARG A 338 6.86 -13.83 -42.45
CA ARG A 338 7.38 -14.38 -43.71
C ARG A 338 6.85 -15.80 -43.97
N ALA A 339 6.94 -16.70 -42.99
CA ALA A 339 6.47 -18.07 -43.13
C ALA A 339 4.97 -18.15 -43.47
N ILE A 340 4.15 -17.30 -42.87
CA ILE A 340 2.71 -17.24 -43.14
C ILE A 340 2.42 -16.65 -44.53
N LEU A 341 3.19 -15.65 -44.98
CA LEU A 341 3.08 -15.13 -46.35
C LEU A 341 3.45 -16.20 -47.38
N ASP A 342 4.53 -16.95 -47.15
CA ASP A 342 4.93 -18.08 -48.00
C ASP A 342 3.84 -19.16 -48.06
N GLN A 343 3.28 -19.53 -46.90
CA GLN A 343 2.17 -20.49 -46.83
C GLN A 343 0.90 -20.00 -47.55
N ALA A 344 0.67 -18.68 -47.56
CA ALA A 344 -0.44 -18.07 -48.28
C ALA A 344 -0.19 -17.86 -49.78
N GLY A 345 0.99 -18.24 -50.29
CA GLY A 345 1.35 -18.15 -51.71
C GLY A 345 1.95 -16.81 -52.14
N PHE A 346 2.46 -16.02 -51.19
CA PHE A 346 3.06 -14.69 -51.42
C PHE A 346 4.56 -14.68 -51.11
N GLY A 347 5.30 -15.62 -51.69
CA GLY A 347 6.73 -15.79 -51.41
C GLY A 347 7.69 -14.90 -52.23
N GLU A 348 7.21 -14.21 -53.27
CA GLU A 348 8.04 -13.31 -54.09
C GLU A 348 8.09 -11.88 -53.57
#